data_AF-A0A8T4ZDJ8-F1
#
_entry.id   AF-A0A8T4ZDJ8-F1
#
_cell.length_a   1.000
_cell.length_b   1.000
_cell.length_c   1.000
_cell.angle_alpha   90.00
_cell.angle_beta   90.00
_cell.angle_gamma   90.00
#
_symmetry.space_group_name_H-M   'P 1'
#
loop_
_entity.id
_entity.type
_entity.pdbx_description
1 polymer ?
#
loop_
_entity_poly.entity_id
_entity_poly.type
_entity_poly.pdbx_seq_one_letter_code
_entity_poly.pdbx_strand_id
1 'polypeptide(L)'
;MIKSDPVNLNIKVCAIPASLDESMLCDAVALAIEALSWMELSGLSERQAFIKAAKQLEIGNMDSLRLAFRIMTETLRRLNTINMVINYALAPKKIGDWRLGVKNFLRLFTYWVHFRKANSREIVEFLNCGREVLGLDKLQPAEYSLGKILITKPDMLTANT
;
A
#
# COMPACT_ATOMS: atom_id res chain seq x y z
N MET A 1 4.05 -27.06 6.28
CA MET A 1 2.85 -26.34 5.82
C MET A 1 2.54 -25.22 6.81
N ILE A 2 3.05 -24.02 6.56
CA ILE A 2 2.68 -22.82 7.31
C ILE A 2 1.58 -22.16 6.50
N LYS A 3 0.34 -22.19 6.99
CA LYS A 3 -0.74 -21.35 6.47
C LYS A 3 -0.35 -19.90 6.77
N SER A 4 0.24 -19.21 5.80
CA SER A 4 0.36 -17.76 5.84
C SER A 4 -0.99 -17.20 5.42
N ASP A 5 -1.77 -16.80 6.41
CA ASP A 5 -3.11 -16.26 6.22
C ASP A 5 -3.07 -15.06 5.27
N PRO A 6 -4.00 -14.96 4.30
CA PRO A 6 -4.30 -13.67 3.67
C PRO A 6 -4.58 -12.67 4.78
N VAL A 7 -4.25 -11.39 4.58
CA VAL A 7 -4.45 -10.37 5.62
C VAL A 7 -5.88 -10.52 6.11
N ASN A 8 -6.04 -11.07 7.31
CA ASN A 8 -7.33 -11.32 7.91
C ASN A 8 -7.76 -9.94 8.44
N LEU A 9 -8.05 -9.03 7.51
CA LEU A 9 -8.76 -7.79 7.73
C LEU A 9 -10.20 -8.21 8.06
N ASN A 10 -10.36 -8.82 9.25
CA ASN A 10 -11.60 -8.77 10.00
C ASN A 10 -11.77 -7.36 10.62
N ILE A 11 -11.23 -6.35 9.91
CA ILE A 11 -11.35 -4.95 10.21
C ILE A 11 -12.64 -4.59 9.50
N LYS A 12 -13.76 -4.69 10.24
CA LYS A 12 -14.80 -3.68 10.06
C LYS A 12 -14.06 -2.36 9.96
N VAL A 13 -14.19 -1.67 8.83
CA VAL A 13 -13.75 -0.28 8.70
C VAL A 13 -14.39 0.47 9.88
N CYS A 14 -13.61 0.63 10.94
CA CYS A 14 -14.03 1.15 12.24
C CYS A 14 -13.08 2.27 12.61
N ALA A 15 -13.03 3.27 11.75
CA ALA A 15 -12.83 4.65 12.11
C ALA A 15 -13.96 5.41 11.44
N ILE A 16 -14.61 6.32 12.17
CA ILE A 16 -15.53 7.28 11.55
C ILE A 16 -14.62 8.24 10.76
N PRO A 17 -14.67 8.24 9.42
CA PRO A 17 -13.81 9.11 8.62
C PRO A 17 -14.20 10.57 8.91
N ALA A 18 -13.20 11.46 9.06
CA ALA A 18 -13.47 12.87 9.41
C ALA A 18 -14.15 13.63 8.26
N SER A 19 -14.16 13.06 7.04
CA SER A 19 -14.90 13.54 5.86
C SER A 19 -15.19 12.39 4.88
N LEU A 20 -16.20 12.55 4.02
CA LEU A 20 -16.56 11.55 2.98
C LEU A 20 -15.40 11.26 2.01
N ASP A 21 -14.53 12.23 1.77
CA ASP A 21 -13.37 12.09 0.87
C ASP A 21 -12.27 11.19 1.47
N GLU A 22 -12.13 11.18 2.79
CA GLU A 22 -11.15 10.34 3.51
C GLU A 22 -11.57 8.86 3.48
N SER A 23 -12.88 8.59 3.64
CA SER A 23 -13.44 7.24 3.49
C SER A 23 -13.10 6.61 2.14
N MET A 24 -13.24 7.40 1.06
CA MET A 24 -12.99 6.97 -0.31
C MET A 24 -11.50 6.63 -0.53
N LEU A 25 -10.59 7.44 0.01
CA LEU A 25 -9.16 7.16 -0.08
C LEU A 25 -8.80 5.89 0.69
N CYS A 26 -9.32 5.71 1.89
CA CYS A 26 -9.01 4.55 2.72
C CYS A 26 -9.54 3.25 2.11
N ASP A 27 -10.74 3.27 1.54
CA ASP A 27 -11.27 2.16 0.72
C ASP A 27 -10.35 1.83 -0.45
N ALA A 28 -9.89 2.86 -1.17
CA ALA A 28 -8.99 2.67 -2.31
C ALA A 28 -7.63 2.07 -1.88
N VAL A 29 -7.09 2.53 -0.76
CA VAL A 29 -5.83 2.01 -0.17
C VAL A 29 -6.02 0.56 0.28
N ALA A 30 -7.09 0.24 1.00
CA ALA A 30 -7.39 -1.12 1.44
C ALA A 30 -7.51 -2.07 0.26
N LEU A 31 -8.27 -1.68 -0.75
CA LEU A 31 -8.47 -2.46 -1.96
C LEU A 31 -7.16 -2.72 -2.71
N ALA A 32 -6.33 -1.68 -2.88
CA ALA A 32 -5.05 -1.84 -3.57
C ALA A 32 -4.07 -2.73 -2.79
N ILE A 33 -4.01 -2.61 -1.45
CA ILE A 33 -3.19 -3.48 -0.59
C ILE A 33 -3.64 -4.93 -0.74
N GLU A 34 -4.94 -5.18 -0.65
CA GLU A 34 -5.50 -6.52 -0.67
C GLU A 34 -5.34 -7.16 -2.05
N ALA A 35 -5.56 -6.41 -3.13
CA ALA A 35 -5.32 -6.88 -4.49
C ALA A 35 -3.85 -7.26 -4.73
N LEU A 36 -2.90 -6.40 -4.36
CA LEU A 36 -1.47 -6.74 -4.45
C LEU A 36 -1.11 -7.97 -3.60
N SER A 37 -1.75 -8.11 -2.44
CA SER A 37 -1.56 -9.26 -1.54
C SER A 37 -2.07 -10.55 -2.19
N TRP A 38 -3.22 -10.52 -2.86
CA TRP A 38 -3.74 -11.68 -3.60
C TRP A 38 -2.88 -12.08 -4.80
N MET A 39 -2.30 -11.09 -5.50
CA MET A 39 -1.36 -11.36 -6.59
C MET A 39 -0.12 -12.09 -6.06
N GLU A 40 0.45 -11.61 -4.97
CA GLU A 40 1.68 -12.18 -4.41
C GLU A 40 1.46 -13.52 -3.70
N LEU A 41 0.34 -13.69 -2.97
CA LEU A 41 0.05 -14.91 -2.21
C LEU A 41 -0.45 -16.06 -3.10
N SER A 42 -1.24 -15.74 -4.13
CA SER A 42 -2.00 -16.75 -4.90
C SER A 42 -1.69 -16.73 -6.39
N GLY A 43 -0.77 -15.87 -6.86
CA GLY A 43 -0.44 -15.76 -8.27
C GLY A 43 -1.59 -15.30 -9.15
N LEU A 44 -2.61 -14.66 -8.56
CA LEU A 44 -3.75 -14.15 -9.33
C LEU A 44 -3.29 -13.04 -10.28
N SER A 45 -3.86 -13.01 -11.49
CA SER A 45 -3.68 -11.87 -12.38
C SER A 45 -4.23 -10.58 -11.74
N GLU A 46 -3.72 -9.43 -12.17
CA GLU A 46 -4.14 -8.10 -11.70
C GLU A 46 -5.67 -7.95 -11.65
N ARG A 47 -6.37 -8.31 -12.75
CA ARG A 47 -7.83 -8.23 -12.84
C ARG A 47 -8.53 -9.18 -11.87
N GLN A 48 -8.05 -10.42 -11.74
CA GLN A 48 -8.65 -11.41 -10.84
C GLN A 48 -8.48 -11.01 -9.37
N ALA A 49 -7.28 -10.57 -8.99
CA ALA A 49 -6.98 -10.11 -7.65
C ALA A 49 -7.82 -8.89 -7.28
N PHE A 50 -7.96 -7.93 -8.19
CA PHE A 50 -8.75 -6.73 -7.98
C PHE A 50 -10.23 -7.02 -7.76
N ILE A 51 -10.85 -7.83 -8.64
CA ILE A 51 -12.26 -8.23 -8.50
C ILE A 51 -12.48 -9.00 -7.19
N LYS A 52 -11.56 -9.90 -6.84
CA LYS A 52 -11.64 -10.67 -5.61
C LYS A 52 -11.57 -9.77 -4.38
N ALA A 53 -10.61 -8.86 -4.33
CA ALA A 53 -10.42 -7.93 -3.22
C ALA A 53 -11.62 -6.98 -3.06
N ALA A 54 -12.14 -6.42 -4.16
CA ALA A 54 -13.31 -5.54 -4.13
C ALA A 54 -14.54 -6.25 -3.55
N LYS A 55 -14.76 -7.51 -3.95
CA LYS A 55 -15.84 -8.33 -3.43
C LYS A 55 -15.65 -8.67 -1.95
N GLN A 56 -14.44 -9.01 -1.53
CA GLN A 56 -14.13 -9.38 -0.14
C GLN A 56 -14.29 -8.20 0.83
N LEU A 57 -13.95 -6.99 0.39
CA LEU A 57 -14.05 -5.77 1.20
C LEU A 57 -15.42 -5.07 1.06
N GLU A 58 -16.31 -5.60 0.21
CA GLU A 58 -17.63 -5.01 -0.09
C GLU A 58 -17.57 -3.56 -0.61
N ILE A 59 -16.48 -3.19 -1.29
CA ILE A 59 -16.28 -1.83 -1.83
C ILE A 59 -16.96 -1.73 -3.20
N GLY A 60 -18.02 -0.92 -3.26
CA GLY A 60 -18.77 -0.62 -4.49
C GLY A 60 -18.63 0.81 -4.99
N ASN A 61 -18.00 1.71 -4.23
CA ASN A 61 -17.85 3.11 -4.62
C ASN A 61 -16.95 3.23 -5.87
N MET A 62 -17.48 3.80 -6.95
CA MET A 62 -16.80 3.85 -8.25
C MET A 62 -15.49 4.62 -8.24
N ASP A 63 -15.39 5.69 -7.45
CA ASP A 63 -14.17 6.50 -7.40
C ASP A 63 -13.08 5.82 -6.57
N SER A 64 -13.46 5.13 -5.51
CA SER A 64 -12.56 4.25 -4.73
C SER A 64 -12.01 3.12 -5.61
N LEU A 65 -12.88 2.47 -6.40
CA LEU A 65 -12.49 1.41 -7.34
C LEU A 65 -11.51 1.93 -8.41
N ARG A 66 -11.82 3.08 -9.04
CA ARG A 66 -10.94 3.69 -10.05
C ARG A 66 -9.58 4.07 -9.47
N LEU A 67 -9.58 4.68 -8.28
CA LEU A 67 -8.37 5.11 -7.60
C LEU A 67 -7.51 3.91 -7.21
N ALA A 68 -8.10 2.89 -6.58
CA ALA A 68 -7.40 1.67 -6.20
C ALA A 68 -6.75 0.99 -7.40
N PHE A 69 -7.49 0.84 -8.50
CA PHE A 69 -6.97 0.22 -9.72
C PHE A 69 -5.78 1.02 -10.25
N ARG A 70 -5.91 2.35 -10.37
CA ARG A 70 -4.83 3.22 -10.83
C ARG A 70 -3.58 3.10 -9.97
N ILE A 71 -3.69 3.22 -8.64
CA ILE A 71 -2.52 3.16 -7.74
C ILE A 71 -1.86 1.79 -7.83
N MET A 72 -2.65 0.72 -7.85
CA MET A 72 -2.15 -0.66 -7.99
C MET A 72 -1.38 -0.83 -9.31
N THR A 73 -1.96 -0.52 -10.47
CA THR A 73 -1.32 -0.70 -11.77
C THR A 73 -0.05 0.13 -11.89
N GLU A 74 -0.08 1.40 -11.45
CA GLU A 74 1.10 2.27 -11.52
C GLU A 74 2.23 1.85 -10.59
N THR A 75 1.88 1.26 -9.44
CA THR A 75 2.84 0.64 -8.51
C THR A 75 3.48 -0.59 -9.14
N LEU A 76 2.70 -1.47 -9.76
CA LEU A 76 3.20 -2.66 -10.46
C LEU A 76 4.16 -2.30 -11.60
N ARG A 77 3.83 -1.27 -12.39
CA ARG A 77 4.70 -0.77 -13.48
C ARG A 77 6.09 -0.32 -13.02
N ARG A 78 6.24 0.02 -11.73
CA ARG A 78 7.49 0.57 -11.15
C ARG A 78 8.03 -0.29 -10.02
N LEU A 79 7.58 -1.53 -9.92
CA LEU A 79 7.82 -2.38 -8.76
C LEU A 79 9.32 -2.54 -8.44
N ASN A 80 10.18 -2.64 -9.46
CA ASN A 80 11.62 -2.77 -9.27
C ASN A 80 12.22 -1.53 -8.59
N THR A 81 12.00 -0.34 -9.16
CA THR A 81 12.49 0.92 -8.59
C THR A 81 11.91 1.20 -7.21
N ILE A 82 10.61 0.92 -7.03
CA ILE A 82 9.93 1.04 -5.74
C ILE A 82 10.61 0.14 -4.69
N ASN A 83 10.86 -1.13 -5.02
CA ASN A 83 11.51 -2.06 -4.09
C ASN A 83 12.95 -1.64 -3.77
N MET A 84 13.68 -1.01 -4.70
CA MET A 84 15.01 -0.44 -4.41
C MET A 84 14.94 0.68 -3.38
N VAL A 85 14.04 1.66 -3.57
CA VAL A 85 13.81 2.77 -2.62
C VAL A 85 13.44 2.22 -1.23
N ILE A 86 12.52 1.25 -1.19
CA ILE A 86 12.07 0.66 0.08
C ILE A 86 13.21 -0.10 0.77
N ASN A 87 13.97 -0.93 0.05
CA ASN A 87 15.06 -1.69 0.67
C ASN A 87 16.17 -0.77 1.19
N TYR A 88 16.45 0.34 0.50
CA TYR A 88 17.35 1.37 1.02
C TYR A 88 16.84 1.95 2.34
N ALA A 89 15.54 2.28 2.42
CA ALA A 89 14.92 2.83 3.62
C ALA A 89 14.76 1.83 4.78
N LEU A 90 14.61 0.53 4.48
CA LEU A 90 14.42 -0.54 5.46
C LEU A 90 15.73 -1.09 6.05
N ALA A 91 16.89 -0.75 5.47
CA ALA A 91 18.18 -1.30 5.88
C ALA A 91 18.37 -1.21 7.41
N PRO A 92 18.81 -2.31 8.07
CA PRO A 92 19.33 -3.56 7.47
C PRO A 92 18.28 -4.61 7.07
N LYS A 93 16.99 -4.41 7.36
CA LYS A 93 15.92 -5.33 6.95
C LYS A 93 15.60 -5.17 5.47
N LYS A 94 15.02 -6.21 4.86
CA LYS A 94 14.53 -6.18 3.48
C LYS A 94 13.02 -6.17 3.43
N ILE A 95 12.46 -5.69 2.33
CA ILE A 95 11.01 -5.63 2.12
C ILE A 95 10.33 -7.01 2.24
N GLY A 96 11.04 -8.09 1.90
CA GLY A 96 10.56 -9.47 2.01
C GLY A 96 10.31 -9.94 3.45
N ASP A 97 10.94 -9.29 4.44
CA ASP A 97 10.84 -9.66 5.85
C ASP A 97 9.54 -9.15 6.51
N TRP A 98 8.78 -8.33 5.79
CA TRP A 98 7.57 -7.67 6.30
C TRP A 98 6.31 -8.46 5.96
N ARG A 99 5.33 -8.39 6.87
CA ARG A 99 3.98 -8.93 6.66
C ARG A 99 3.40 -8.38 5.36
N LEU A 100 2.66 -9.24 4.65
CA LEU A 100 2.20 -8.97 3.28
C LEU A 100 1.46 -7.62 3.13
N GLY A 101 0.54 -7.32 4.04
CA GLY A 101 -0.18 -6.03 4.03
C GLY A 101 0.75 -4.82 4.22
N VAL A 102 1.67 -4.87 5.19
CA VAL A 102 2.63 -3.78 5.43
C VAL A 102 3.58 -3.62 4.25
N LYS A 103 4.09 -4.73 3.70
CA LYS A 103 4.92 -4.74 2.49
C LYS A 103 4.21 -4.07 1.31
N ASN A 104 2.95 -4.43 1.05
CA ASN A 104 2.20 -3.87 -0.06
C ASN A 104 1.80 -2.42 0.18
N PHE A 105 1.52 -2.03 1.43
CA PHE A 105 1.36 -0.63 1.78
C PHE A 105 2.63 0.19 1.55
N LEU A 106 3.81 -0.30 1.95
CA LEU A 106 5.09 0.38 1.69
C LEU A 106 5.31 0.61 0.18
N ARG A 107 4.93 -0.35 -0.66
CA ARG A 107 4.97 -0.21 -2.13
C ARG A 107 4.06 0.91 -2.61
N LEU A 108 2.80 0.91 -2.18
CA LEU A 108 1.83 1.94 -2.58
C LEU A 108 2.22 3.33 -2.06
N PHE A 109 2.69 3.43 -0.82
CA PHE A 109 3.16 4.69 -0.22
C PHE A 109 4.36 5.25 -0.97
N THR A 110 5.33 4.41 -1.32
CA THR A 110 6.49 4.81 -2.13
C THR A 110 6.06 5.33 -3.50
N TYR A 111 5.10 4.66 -4.15
CA TYR A 111 4.49 5.17 -5.38
C TYR A 111 3.85 6.55 -5.18
N TRP A 112 3.06 6.69 -4.11
CA TRP A 112 2.30 7.90 -3.80
C TRP A 112 3.18 9.12 -3.61
N VAL A 113 4.26 8.96 -2.85
CA VAL A 113 5.21 10.03 -2.54
C VAL A 113 6.05 10.40 -3.77
N HIS A 114 6.66 9.42 -4.42
CA HIS A 114 7.73 9.69 -5.39
C HIS A 114 7.28 9.83 -6.83
N PHE A 115 6.25 9.09 -7.22
CA PHE A 115 5.86 8.98 -8.62
C PHE A 115 4.55 9.70 -8.93
N ARG A 116 3.59 9.64 -8.00
CA ARG A 116 2.40 10.51 -8.07
C ARG A 116 2.73 11.97 -7.72
N LYS A 117 3.82 12.21 -6.96
CA LYS A 117 4.24 13.54 -6.47
C LYS A 117 3.15 14.21 -5.62
N ALA A 118 2.56 13.43 -4.71
CA ALA A 118 1.57 13.91 -3.77
C ALA A 118 2.10 15.06 -2.91
N ASN A 119 1.25 16.03 -2.59
CA ASN A 119 1.62 17.11 -1.68
C ASN A 119 1.59 16.65 -0.21
N SER A 120 2.05 17.50 0.72
CA SER A 120 2.14 17.13 2.14
C SER A 120 0.81 16.69 2.75
N ARG A 121 -0.31 17.31 2.37
CA ARG A 121 -1.64 16.92 2.83
C ARG A 121 -2.01 15.53 2.33
N GLU A 122 -1.90 15.31 1.02
CA GLU A 122 -2.20 14.01 0.39
C GLU A 122 -1.33 12.87 0.95
N ILE A 123 -0.09 13.16 1.34
CA ILE A 123 0.82 12.19 1.96
C ILE A 123 0.32 11.81 3.36
N VAL A 124 -0.09 12.79 4.16
CA VAL A 124 -0.59 12.55 5.53
C VAL A 124 -1.91 11.78 5.48
N GLU A 125 -2.83 12.15 4.59
CA GLU A 125 -4.10 11.43 4.38
C GLU A 125 -3.85 9.96 4.00
N PHE A 126 -2.94 9.71 3.05
CA PHE A 126 -2.60 8.35 2.65
C PHE A 126 -1.98 7.53 3.79
N LEU A 127 -1.12 8.17 4.59
CA LEU A 127 -0.49 7.53 5.74
C LEU A 127 -1.51 7.20 6.83
N ASN A 128 -2.46 8.10 7.09
CA ASN A 128 -3.57 7.86 8.01
C ASN A 128 -4.44 6.69 7.55
N CYS A 129 -4.81 6.63 6.27
CA CYS A 129 -5.49 5.47 5.72
C CYS A 129 -4.69 4.18 5.90
N GLY A 130 -3.37 4.22 5.71
CA GLY A 130 -2.50 3.08 6.01
C GLY A 130 -2.61 2.57 7.45
N ARG A 131 -2.64 3.50 8.42
CA ARG A 131 -2.79 3.18 9.85
C ARG A 131 -4.17 2.61 10.17
N GLU A 132 -5.22 3.18 9.59
CA GLU A 132 -6.59 2.69 9.77
C GLU A 132 -6.78 1.29 9.19
N VAL A 133 -6.30 1.09 7.96
CA VAL A 133 -6.46 -0.18 7.23
C VAL A 133 -5.62 -1.29 7.86
N LEU A 134 -4.36 -1.04 8.22
CA LEU A 134 -3.48 -2.10 8.72
C LEU A 134 -3.59 -2.29 10.24
N GLY A 135 -4.00 -1.25 10.96
CA GLY A 135 -3.84 -1.14 12.41
C GLY A 135 -2.52 -0.46 12.77
N LEU A 136 -2.60 0.48 13.72
CA LEU A 136 -1.46 1.26 14.19
C LEU A 136 -0.32 0.38 14.70
N ASP A 137 -0.64 -0.66 15.48
CA ASP A 137 0.32 -1.62 16.04
C ASP A 137 1.11 -2.36 14.95
N LYS A 138 0.47 -2.66 13.81
CA LYS A 138 1.10 -3.38 12.70
C LYS A 138 1.99 -2.49 11.85
N LEU A 139 1.61 -1.21 11.70
CA LEU A 139 2.36 -0.25 10.90
C LEU A 139 3.48 0.45 11.70
N GLN A 140 3.32 0.60 13.01
CA GLN A 140 4.28 1.27 13.90
C GLN A 140 5.74 0.84 13.69
N PRO A 141 6.08 -0.46 13.52
CA PRO A 141 7.47 -0.85 13.30
C PRO A 141 8.06 -0.27 12.01
N ALA A 142 7.23 0.08 11.02
CA ALA A 142 7.63 0.64 9.72
C ALA A 142 7.65 2.18 9.68
N GLU A 143 7.10 2.88 10.68
CA GLU A 143 6.96 4.35 10.68
C GLU A 143 8.28 5.08 10.47
N TYR A 144 9.36 4.60 11.10
CA TYR A 144 10.68 5.18 10.91
C TYR A 144 11.16 5.05 9.44
N SER A 145 10.88 3.92 8.81
CA SER A 145 11.21 3.70 7.40
C SER A 145 10.31 4.49 6.45
N LEU A 146 9.05 4.75 6.81
CA LEU A 146 8.17 5.67 6.05
C LEU A 146 8.78 7.08 6.00
N GLY A 147 9.30 7.57 7.13
CA GLY A 147 10.05 8.83 7.18
C GLY A 147 11.29 8.85 6.27
N LYS A 148 12.06 7.75 6.26
CA LYS A 148 13.20 7.59 5.34
C LYS A 148 12.77 7.57 3.86
N ILE A 149 11.66 6.89 3.54
CA ILE A 149 11.12 6.86 2.18
C ILE A 149 10.81 8.29 1.73
N LEU A 150 10.17 9.12 2.56
CA LEU A 150 9.82 10.50 2.20
C LEU A 150 11.01 11.35 1.74
N ILE A 151 12.16 11.19 2.38
CA ILE A 151 13.36 11.99 2.10
C ILE A 151 14.29 11.37 1.04
N THR A 152 14.03 10.12 0.64
CA THR A 152 14.87 9.40 -0.34
C THR A 152 14.57 9.91 -1.75
N LYS A 153 15.58 10.23 -2.55
CA LYS A 153 15.40 10.62 -3.96
C LYS A 153 15.59 9.39 -4.86
N PRO A 154 14.56 8.92 -5.59
CA PRO A 154 14.68 7.73 -6.44
C PRO A 154 15.77 7.85 -7.51
N ASP A 155 15.91 9.04 -8.12
CA ASP A 155 16.87 9.29 -9.20
C ASP A 155 18.32 9.08 -8.77
N MET A 156 18.61 9.29 -7.48
CA MET A 156 19.95 9.07 -6.91
C MET A 156 20.29 7.58 -6.75
N LEU A 157 19.28 6.70 -6.69
CA LEU A 157 19.47 5.25 -6.54
C LEU A 157 19.61 4.55 -7.89
N THR A 158 19.01 5.08 -8.95
CA THR A 158 19.06 4.49 -10.30
C THR A 158 20.28 4.90 -11.12
N ALA A 159 21.02 5.94 -10.69
CA ALA A 159 22.20 6.44 -11.40
C ALA A 159 23.50 5.62 -11.17
N ASN A 160 23.46 4.65 -10.25
CA ASN A 160 24.63 3.86 -9.83
C ASN A 160 24.54 2.37 -10.24
N THR A 161 23.68 2.03 -11.21
CA THR A 161 23.54 0.67 -11.77
C THR A 161 23.87 0.70 -13.25
#